data_AF-K0MBT8-F1
#
_entry.id   AF-K0MBT8-F1
#
_cell.length_a   1.000
_cell.length_b   1.000
_cell.length_c   1.000
_cell.angle_alpha   90.00
_cell.angle_beta   90.00
_cell.angle_gamma   90.00
#
_symmetry.space_group_name_H-M   'P 1'
#
loop_
_entity.id
_entity.type
_entity.pdbx_description
1 polymer ?
#
loop_
_entity_poly.entity_id
_entity_poly.type
_entity_poly.pdbx_seq_one_letter_code
_entity_poly.pdbx_strand_id
1 'polypeptide(L)'
;MTKNVGGKARCTDHIKRRVTQSIFRAFDFAASTGRPMNRYIVIHLSETDAACAATLFERIRHKFRDWLTYHGKRRAEPIAPAYVYTFENPTGENPHVNWALHVPEDLMADFLRKLPRWIERVQGPLTPFTYREKPIRASHAKRLAKYLVKGTEPAFLEHFFLREMHDEHGPQGEIWGKRAGVSPALGHTVRRAAAFRPRRRRSEGDRLAA
;
A
#
# COMPACT_ATOMS: atom_id res chain seq x y z
N MET A 1 12.19 26.46 -8.48
CA MET A 1 12.49 25.12 -7.91
C MET A 1 13.11 25.30 -6.53
N THR A 2 12.36 25.02 -5.47
CA THR A 2 12.91 24.70 -4.13
C THR A 2 11.76 24.14 -3.29
N LYS A 3 11.51 22.82 -3.39
CA LYS A 3 10.63 22.09 -2.47
C LYS A 3 11.43 21.77 -1.21
N ASN A 4 11.34 22.59 -0.15
CA ASN A 4 11.92 22.28 1.16
C ASN A 4 11.16 22.98 2.29
N VAL A 5 10.48 22.20 3.14
CA VAL A 5 10.22 22.55 4.54
C VAL A 5 10.29 21.26 5.37
N GLY A 6 11.27 21.16 6.27
CA GLY A 6 11.28 20.18 7.38
C GLY A 6 11.90 18.81 7.09
N GLY A 7 13.23 18.76 6.88
CA GLY A 7 13.99 17.54 6.59
C GLY A 7 13.96 17.22 5.09
N LYS A 8 15.12 17.09 4.44
CA LYS A 8 15.21 16.85 2.99
C LYS A 8 14.36 15.63 2.62
N ALA A 9 13.18 15.87 2.05
CA ALA A 9 12.36 14.80 1.51
C ALA A 9 13.20 14.09 0.45
N ARG A 10 13.55 12.83 0.71
CA ARG A 10 14.39 12.05 -0.20
C ARG A 10 13.61 11.80 -1.49
N CYS A 11 14.18 12.17 -2.62
CA CYS A 11 13.68 11.73 -3.93
C CYS A 11 14.11 10.29 -4.18
N THR A 12 13.20 9.46 -4.70
CA THR A 12 13.48 8.06 -5.07
C THR A 12 12.76 7.69 -6.36
N ASP A 13 13.41 6.84 -7.14
CA ASP A 13 12.98 6.23 -8.40
C ASP A 13 12.46 4.79 -8.22
N HIS A 14 13.03 4.06 -7.26
CA HIS A 14 12.73 2.64 -7.04
C HIS A 14 12.33 2.29 -5.61
N ILE A 15 11.58 1.19 -5.47
CA ILE A 15 11.27 0.55 -4.19
C ILE A 15 12.45 -0.33 -3.77
N LYS A 16 13.06 0.00 -2.62
CA LYS A 16 14.15 -0.76 -2.01
C LYS A 16 13.77 -2.23 -1.78
N ARG A 17 14.70 -3.16 -2.02
CA ARG A 17 14.51 -4.62 -1.81
C ARG A 17 13.82 -4.98 -0.51
N ARG A 18 14.26 -4.37 0.60
CA ARG A 18 13.70 -4.65 1.95
C ARG A 18 12.23 -4.27 2.05
N VAL A 19 11.81 -3.18 1.39
CA VAL A 19 10.42 -2.73 1.37
C VAL A 19 9.57 -3.64 0.51
N THR A 20 10.07 -4.02 -0.68
CA THR A 20 9.45 -5.02 -1.57
C THR A 20 9.17 -6.32 -0.84
N GLN A 21 10.18 -6.89 -0.19
CA GLN A 21 10.02 -8.10 0.60
C GLN A 21 9.04 -7.92 1.77
N SER A 22 9.05 -6.75 2.42
CA SER A 22 8.13 -6.46 3.52
C SER A 22 6.66 -6.40 3.06
N ILE A 23 6.39 -5.91 1.85
CA ILE A 23 5.05 -5.86 1.26
C ILE A 23 4.54 -7.27 0.96
N PHE A 24 5.34 -8.12 0.31
CA PHE A 24 4.96 -9.53 0.10
C PHE A 24 4.62 -10.23 1.41
N ARG A 25 5.50 -10.09 2.42
CA ARG A 25 5.27 -10.66 3.76
C ARG A 25 4.05 -10.07 4.46
N ALA A 26 3.68 -8.83 4.19
CA ALA A 26 2.50 -8.20 4.76
C ALA A 26 1.21 -8.84 4.24
N PHE A 27 1.15 -9.15 2.94
CA PHE A 27 0.02 -9.90 2.37
C PHE A 27 -0.11 -11.30 2.98
N ASP A 28 1.00 -12.05 3.04
CA ASP A 28 0.98 -13.39 3.62
C ASP A 28 0.61 -13.36 5.11
N PHE A 29 1.15 -12.40 5.87
CA PHE A 29 0.87 -12.25 7.29
C PHE A 29 -0.59 -11.86 7.55
N ALA A 30 -1.12 -10.88 6.82
CA ALA A 30 -2.51 -10.47 6.91
C ALA A 30 -3.48 -11.65 6.65
N ALA A 31 -3.17 -12.49 5.65
CA ALA A 31 -3.96 -13.70 5.40
C ALA A 31 -3.84 -14.71 6.55
N SER A 32 -2.63 -14.91 7.10
CA SER A 32 -2.41 -15.87 8.20
C SER A 32 -3.10 -15.50 9.51
N THR A 33 -3.40 -14.22 9.72
CA THR A 33 -4.10 -13.71 10.91
C THR A 33 -5.60 -13.56 10.71
N GLY A 34 -6.18 -14.13 9.64
CA GLY A 34 -7.60 -14.03 9.33
C GLY A 34 -8.06 -12.64 8.89
N ARG A 35 -7.13 -11.73 8.59
CA ARG A 35 -7.42 -10.34 8.18
C ARG A 35 -6.81 -10.03 6.81
N PRO A 36 -7.13 -10.82 5.77
CA PRO A 36 -6.55 -10.62 4.43
C PRO A 36 -6.92 -9.24 3.89
N MET A 37 -6.03 -8.65 3.08
CA MET A 37 -6.36 -7.43 2.34
C MET A 37 -7.61 -7.66 1.50
N ASN A 38 -8.60 -6.79 1.63
CA ASN A 38 -9.90 -6.95 0.98
C ASN A 38 -10.30 -5.75 0.12
N ARG A 39 -9.58 -4.63 0.17
CA ARG A 39 -9.81 -3.46 -0.68
C ARG A 39 -8.52 -2.93 -1.29
N TYR A 40 -8.60 -2.58 -2.56
CA TYR A 40 -7.55 -1.94 -3.33
C TYR A 40 -8.05 -0.58 -3.78
N ILE A 41 -7.28 0.46 -3.52
CA ILE A 41 -7.63 1.85 -3.82
C ILE A 41 -6.46 2.48 -4.56
N VAL A 42 -6.74 3.17 -5.65
CA VAL A 42 -5.78 4.06 -6.32
C VAL A 42 -6.26 5.48 -6.10
N ILE A 43 -5.38 6.39 -5.67
CA ILE A 43 -5.71 7.81 -5.46
C ILE A 43 -4.70 8.64 -6.25
N HIS A 44 -5.17 9.49 -7.14
CA HIS A 44 -4.37 10.54 -7.75
C HIS A 44 -4.25 11.70 -6.76
N LEU A 45 -3.01 12.15 -6.52
CA LEU A 45 -2.70 13.10 -5.46
C LEU A 45 -2.28 14.43 -6.08
N SER A 46 -3.07 15.47 -5.79
CA SER A 46 -2.84 16.81 -6.29
C SER A 46 -1.75 17.49 -5.47
N GLU A 47 -0.48 17.32 -5.86
CA GLU A 47 0.64 17.98 -5.18
C GLU A 47 0.49 19.50 -5.20
N THR A 48 0.95 20.14 -4.13
CA THR A 48 1.08 21.59 -4.03
C THR A 48 2.48 21.94 -3.54
N ASP A 49 2.87 23.21 -3.61
CA ASP A 49 4.15 23.67 -3.07
C ASP A 49 4.29 23.37 -1.56
N ALA A 50 3.16 23.32 -0.85
CA ALA A 50 3.12 23.04 0.59
C ALA A 50 3.07 21.53 0.92
N ALA A 51 2.72 20.65 -0.01
CA ALA A 51 2.55 19.23 0.26
C ALA A 51 2.79 18.35 -0.97
N CYS A 52 3.77 17.45 -0.86
CA CYS A 52 3.95 16.35 -1.83
C CYS A 52 2.95 15.21 -1.60
N ALA A 53 2.87 14.29 -2.56
CA ALA A 53 1.99 13.12 -2.55
C ALA A 53 2.12 12.29 -1.26
N ALA A 54 3.34 12.10 -0.75
CA ALA A 54 3.58 11.37 0.49
C ALA A 54 2.88 12.01 1.70
N THR A 55 2.97 13.34 1.80
CA THR A 55 2.35 14.13 2.87
C THR A 55 0.83 14.13 2.76
N LEU A 56 0.28 14.29 1.56
CA LEU A 56 -1.17 14.23 1.32
C LEU A 56 -1.73 12.87 1.73
N PHE A 57 -1.12 11.79 1.27
CA PHE A 57 -1.57 10.45 1.62
C PHE A 57 -1.40 10.13 3.10
N GLU A 58 -0.37 10.65 3.78
CA GLU A 58 -0.26 10.55 5.23
C GLU A 58 -1.47 11.15 5.95
N ARG A 59 -1.92 12.35 5.53
CA ARG A 59 -3.13 12.98 6.07
C ARG A 59 -4.39 12.14 5.80
N ILE A 60 -4.50 11.49 4.65
CA ILE A 60 -5.60 10.56 4.34
C ILE A 60 -5.53 9.33 5.26
N ARG A 61 -4.36 8.70 5.41
CA ARG A 61 -4.15 7.56 6.30
C ARG A 61 -4.41 7.89 7.76
N HIS A 62 -4.12 9.11 8.20
CA HIS A 62 -4.46 9.58 9.54
C HIS A 62 -5.97 9.55 9.77
N LYS A 63 -6.77 10.04 8.82
CA LYS A 63 -8.25 9.96 8.91
C LYS A 63 -8.75 8.52 8.97
N PHE A 64 -8.16 7.63 8.18
CA PHE A 64 -8.48 6.20 8.24
C PHE A 64 -8.14 5.57 9.60
N ARG A 65 -6.97 5.88 10.16
CA ARG A 65 -6.57 5.43 11.50
C ARG A 65 -7.55 5.95 12.56
N ASP A 66 -7.85 7.23 12.55
CA ASP A 66 -8.71 7.85 13.57
C ASP A 66 -10.13 7.28 13.50
N TRP A 67 -10.63 6.99 12.30
CA TRP A 67 -11.89 6.29 12.07
C TRP A 67 -11.89 4.85 12.60
N LEU A 68 -10.82 4.08 12.37
CA LEU A 68 -10.69 2.74 12.96
C LEU A 68 -10.59 2.78 14.49
N THR A 69 -9.85 3.74 15.05
CA THR A 69 -9.77 3.96 16.49
C THR A 69 -11.14 4.26 17.07
N TYR A 70 -11.92 5.15 16.43
CA TYR A 70 -13.28 5.48 16.85
C TYR A 70 -14.18 4.24 16.92
N HIS A 71 -14.19 3.42 15.87
CA HIS A 71 -14.98 2.18 15.82
C HIS A 71 -14.43 1.08 16.75
N GLY A 72 -13.12 1.10 17.03
CA GLY A 72 -12.48 0.17 17.96
C GLY A 72 -12.85 0.41 19.43
N LYS A 73 -13.26 1.62 19.82
CA LYS A 73 -13.62 1.94 21.22
C LYS A 73 -14.80 1.12 21.76
N ARG A 74 -15.65 0.60 20.87
CA ARG A 74 -16.87 -0.17 21.22
C ARG A 74 -16.70 -1.68 21.04
N ARG A 75 -15.48 -2.15 20.72
CA ARG A 75 -15.18 -3.55 20.48
C ARG A 75 -14.35 -4.12 21.61
N ALA A 76 -14.47 -5.43 21.82
CA ALA A 76 -13.61 -6.18 22.73
C ALA A 76 -12.13 -6.08 22.32
N GLU A 77 -11.86 -6.05 21.02
CA GLU A 77 -10.51 -5.93 20.47
C GLU A 77 -10.33 -4.65 19.64
N PRO A 78 -9.23 -3.89 19.85
CA PRO A 78 -8.91 -2.73 19.03
C PRO A 78 -8.67 -3.09 17.56
N ILE A 79 -9.19 -2.26 16.65
CA ILE A 79 -8.99 -2.46 15.21
C ILE A 79 -7.71 -1.76 14.75
N ALA A 80 -6.59 -2.51 14.72
CA ALA A 80 -5.34 -1.97 14.20
C ALA A 80 -5.40 -1.74 12.67
N PRO A 81 -4.94 -0.59 12.13
CA PRO A 81 -4.90 -0.34 10.70
C PRO A 81 -3.96 -1.31 9.97
N ALA A 82 -4.50 -2.11 9.06
CA ALA A 82 -3.77 -3.09 8.26
C ALA A 82 -3.75 -2.66 6.79
N TYR A 83 -2.58 -2.24 6.30
CA TYR A 83 -2.44 -1.81 4.91
C TYR A 83 -1.00 -1.86 4.40
N VAL A 84 -0.85 -1.82 3.08
CA VAL A 84 0.38 -1.52 2.36
C VAL A 84 0.10 -0.44 1.31
N TYR A 85 1.12 0.32 0.94
CA TYR A 85 0.98 1.32 -0.11
C TYR A 85 2.25 1.45 -0.93
N THR A 86 2.11 1.86 -2.19
CA THR A 86 3.20 2.24 -3.10
C THR A 86 2.80 3.45 -3.93
N PHE A 87 3.74 4.37 -4.14
CA PHE A 87 3.57 5.54 -5.00
C PHE A 87 4.24 5.30 -6.35
N GLU A 88 3.60 5.82 -7.38
CA GLU A 88 4.06 5.82 -8.77
C GLU A 88 3.82 7.23 -9.35
N ASN A 89 4.70 7.66 -10.25
CA ASN A 89 4.56 8.93 -10.96
C ASN A 89 5.13 8.80 -12.38
N PRO A 90 4.63 7.86 -13.21
CA PRO A 90 5.28 7.50 -14.47
C PRO A 90 5.43 8.67 -15.45
N THR A 91 4.54 9.66 -15.39
CA THR A 91 4.59 10.86 -16.25
C THR A 91 5.32 12.04 -15.62
N GLY A 92 5.72 11.95 -14.34
CA GLY A 92 6.34 13.05 -13.60
C GLY A 92 5.37 14.08 -13.00
N GLU A 93 4.13 14.17 -13.50
CA GLU A 93 3.21 15.26 -13.18
C GLU A 93 2.06 14.89 -12.22
N ASN A 94 1.64 13.63 -12.22
CA ASN A 94 0.42 13.18 -11.55
C ASN A 94 0.69 11.95 -10.67
N PRO A 95 1.39 12.12 -9.53
CA PRO A 95 1.68 11.00 -8.67
C PRO A 95 0.39 10.38 -8.13
N HIS A 96 0.33 9.05 -8.15
CA HIS A 96 -0.75 8.29 -7.54
C HIS A 96 -0.21 7.32 -6.50
N VAL A 97 -1.08 6.97 -5.56
CA VAL A 97 -0.81 5.94 -4.57
C VAL A 97 -1.71 4.75 -4.81
N ASN A 98 -1.09 3.58 -4.89
CA ASN A 98 -1.74 2.29 -4.83
C ASN A 98 -1.80 1.86 -3.35
N TRP A 99 -3.01 1.65 -2.82
CA TRP A 99 -3.28 1.37 -1.41
C TRP A 99 -4.10 0.10 -1.26
N ALA A 100 -3.48 -0.96 -0.74
CA ALA A 100 -4.18 -2.20 -0.40
C ALA A 100 -4.34 -2.30 1.12
N LEU A 101 -5.55 -2.58 1.57
CA LEU A 101 -5.90 -2.56 2.98
C LEU A 101 -6.95 -3.62 3.34
N HIS A 102 -7.03 -3.90 4.63
CA HIS A 102 -8.12 -4.65 5.22
C HIS A 102 -9.07 -3.70 5.94
N VAL A 103 -10.36 -3.80 5.62
CA VAL A 103 -11.45 -3.12 6.32
C VAL A 103 -12.42 -4.19 6.86
N PRO A 104 -12.78 -4.19 8.15
CA PRO A 104 -13.78 -5.11 8.68
C PRO A 104 -15.08 -5.06 7.86
N GLU A 105 -15.68 -6.21 7.60
CA GLU A 105 -16.83 -6.32 6.68
C GLU A 105 -18.00 -5.46 7.13
N ASP A 106 -18.27 -5.45 8.43
CA ASP A 106 -19.33 -4.67 9.05
C ASP A 106 -19.10 -3.15 9.00
N LEU A 107 -17.86 -2.71 8.77
CA LEU A 107 -17.50 -1.30 8.60
C LEU A 107 -17.36 -0.88 7.14
N MET A 108 -17.50 -1.80 6.18
CA MET A 108 -17.20 -1.55 4.77
C MET A 108 -18.05 -0.44 4.15
N ALA A 109 -19.36 -0.45 4.43
CA ALA A 109 -20.27 0.54 3.85
C ALA A 109 -19.94 1.95 4.37
N ASP A 110 -19.65 2.08 5.66
CA ASP A 110 -19.23 3.34 6.27
C ASP A 110 -17.87 3.81 5.74
N PHE A 111 -16.91 2.88 5.56
CA PHE A 111 -15.62 3.17 4.96
C PHE A 111 -15.76 3.78 3.56
N LEU A 112 -16.52 3.13 2.66
CA LEU A 112 -16.72 3.60 1.29
C LEU A 112 -17.41 4.96 1.24
N ARG A 113 -18.31 5.25 2.18
CA ARG A 113 -18.95 6.56 2.33
C ARG A 113 -17.98 7.64 2.83
N LYS A 114 -17.02 7.29 3.68
CA LYS A 114 -16.09 8.23 4.32
C LYS A 114 -14.84 8.51 3.49
N LEU A 115 -14.33 7.52 2.76
CA LEU A 115 -13.14 7.63 1.93
C LEU A 115 -13.14 8.87 1.01
N PRO A 116 -14.15 9.12 0.16
CA PRO A 116 -14.17 10.31 -0.70
C PRO A 116 -14.10 11.60 0.11
N ARG A 117 -14.82 11.70 1.23
CA ARG A 117 -14.80 12.88 2.10
C ARG A 117 -13.44 13.13 2.75
N TRP A 118 -12.69 12.06 3.03
CA TRP A 118 -11.34 12.16 3.56
C TRP A 118 -10.35 12.66 2.51
N ILE A 119 -10.43 12.14 1.29
CA ILE A 119 -9.62 12.57 0.15
C ILE A 119 -9.92 14.04 -0.13
N GLU A 120 -11.20 14.39 -0.26
CA GLU A 120 -11.64 15.75 -0.58
C GLU A 120 -11.15 16.77 0.45
N ARG A 121 -11.24 16.43 1.74
CA ARG A 121 -10.75 17.29 2.82
C ARG A 121 -9.23 17.50 2.79
N VAL A 122 -8.47 16.62 2.15
CA VAL A 122 -7.01 16.72 2.10
C VAL A 122 -6.52 17.49 0.88
N GLN A 123 -7.13 17.28 -0.28
CA GLN A 123 -6.62 17.81 -1.55
C GLN A 123 -7.62 18.63 -2.36
N GLY A 124 -8.81 18.90 -1.80
CA GLY A 124 -9.86 19.67 -2.46
C GLY A 124 -10.83 18.82 -3.28
N PRO A 125 -11.66 19.45 -4.12
CA PRO A 125 -12.77 18.81 -4.83
C PRO A 125 -12.37 17.54 -5.58
N LEU A 126 -13.29 16.57 -5.59
CA LEU A 126 -13.10 15.31 -6.32
C LEU A 126 -13.54 15.45 -7.78
N THR A 127 -12.80 14.78 -8.65
CA THR A 127 -13.16 14.54 -10.05
C THR A 127 -13.41 13.03 -10.27
N PRO A 128 -14.02 12.61 -11.40
CA PRO A 128 -14.23 11.18 -11.69
C PRO A 128 -12.95 10.34 -11.71
N PHE A 129 -11.77 10.96 -11.83
CA PHE A 129 -10.49 10.27 -11.88
C PHE A 129 -9.67 10.39 -10.59
N THR A 130 -10.19 11.08 -9.57
CA THR A 130 -9.44 11.32 -8.34
C THR A 130 -9.10 10.04 -7.59
N TYR A 131 -10.00 9.06 -7.55
CA TYR A 131 -9.70 7.76 -6.99
C TYR A 131 -10.51 6.65 -7.66
N ARG A 132 -10.02 5.42 -7.51
CA ARG A 132 -10.73 4.20 -7.91
C ARG A 132 -10.56 3.14 -6.83
N GLU A 133 -11.60 2.39 -6.57
CA GLU A 133 -11.62 1.31 -5.58
C GLU A 133 -12.05 -0.01 -6.23
N LYS A 134 -11.44 -1.10 -5.78
CA LYS A 134 -11.78 -2.46 -6.22
C LYS A 134 -11.69 -3.44 -5.05
N PRO A 135 -12.57 -4.46 -5.00
CA PRO A 135 -12.42 -5.54 -4.04
C PRO A 135 -11.18 -6.38 -4.35
N ILE A 136 -10.48 -6.82 -3.31
CA ILE A 136 -9.42 -7.83 -3.40
C ILE A 136 -10.04 -9.18 -3.06
N ARG A 137 -9.85 -10.16 -3.94
CA ARG A 137 -10.22 -11.57 -3.71
C ARG A 137 -8.94 -12.36 -3.48
N ALA A 138 -9.02 -13.42 -2.70
CA ALA A 138 -7.87 -14.26 -2.36
C ALA A 138 -7.11 -14.76 -3.59
N SER A 139 -7.82 -15.08 -4.68
CA SER A 139 -7.25 -15.60 -5.94
C SER A 139 -6.28 -14.64 -6.63
N HIS A 140 -6.42 -13.33 -6.46
CA HIS A 140 -5.56 -12.33 -7.11
C HIS A 140 -4.70 -11.51 -6.15
N ALA A 141 -4.81 -11.73 -4.84
CA ALA A 141 -4.03 -10.98 -3.84
C ALA A 141 -2.51 -11.04 -4.07
N LYS A 142 -1.98 -12.20 -4.49
CA LYS A 142 -0.55 -12.34 -4.82
C LYS A 142 -0.15 -11.59 -6.10
N ARG A 143 -1.01 -11.59 -7.12
CA ARG A 143 -0.80 -10.82 -8.35
C ARG A 143 -0.82 -9.33 -8.05
N LEU A 144 -1.74 -8.87 -7.19
CA LEU A 144 -1.78 -7.50 -6.72
C LEU A 144 -0.52 -7.14 -5.91
N ALA A 145 -0.05 -8.02 -5.02
CA ALA A 145 1.19 -7.78 -4.27
C ALA A 145 2.39 -7.56 -5.20
N LYS A 146 2.50 -8.34 -6.29
CA LYS A 146 3.50 -8.14 -7.35
C LYS A 146 3.31 -6.79 -8.05
N TYR A 147 2.07 -6.49 -8.45
CA TYR A 147 1.72 -5.22 -9.11
C TYR A 147 2.16 -4.02 -8.30
N LEU A 148 1.86 -4.00 -7.00
CA LEU A 148 2.23 -2.90 -6.11
C LEU A 148 3.74 -2.64 -6.08
N VAL A 149 4.56 -3.68 -6.22
CA VAL A 149 6.02 -3.60 -6.07
C VAL A 149 6.78 -3.69 -7.40
N LYS A 150 6.08 -3.56 -8.54
CA LYS A 150 6.66 -3.66 -9.89
C LYS A 150 7.83 -2.69 -10.10
N GLY A 151 7.79 -1.51 -9.48
CA GLY A 151 8.88 -0.53 -9.47
C GLY A 151 10.01 -0.81 -8.47
N THR A 152 10.36 -2.06 -8.19
CA THR A 152 11.48 -2.37 -7.30
C THR A 152 12.84 -2.05 -7.94
N GLU A 153 13.91 -2.05 -7.15
CA GLU A 153 15.28 -1.87 -7.65
C GLU A 153 15.60 -2.88 -8.77
N PRO A 154 16.15 -2.44 -9.91
CA PRO A 154 16.37 -3.30 -11.07
C PRO A 154 17.16 -4.59 -10.79
N ALA A 155 18.14 -4.51 -9.88
CA ALA A 155 18.96 -5.64 -9.45
C ALA A 155 18.17 -6.78 -8.76
N PHE A 156 16.91 -6.54 -8.37
CA PHE A 156 16.07 -7.53 -7.69
C PHE A 156 14.81 -7.93 -8.46
N LEU A 157 14.68 -7.51 -9.72
CA LEU A 157 13.52 -7.86 -10.55
C LEU A 157 13.40 -9.37 -10.76
N GLU A 158 14.51 -10.06 -11.07
CA GLU A 158 14.52 -11.52 -11.20
C GLU A 158 14.22 -12.22 -9.88
N HIS A 159 14.85 -11.75 -8.79
CA HIS A 159 14.69 -12.33 -7.46
C HIS A 159 13.22 -12.34 -6.99
N PHE A 160 12.44 -11.34 -7.38
CA PHE A 160 11.03 -11.24 -7.04
C PHE A 160 10.06 -11.67 -8.16
N PHE A 161 10.58 -12.16 -9.29
CA PHE A 161 9.79 -12.54 -10.48
C PHE A 161 8.90 -11.38 -10.96
N LEU A 162 9.51 -10.21 -11.15
CA LEU A 162 8.88 -8.95 -11.53
C LEU A 162 9.32 -8.43 -12.91
N ARG A 163 10.25 -9.10 -13.60
CA ARG A 163 10.80 -8.68 -14.90
C ARG A 163 9.70 -8.30 -15.90
N GLU A 164 8.86 -9.27 -16.25
CA GLU A 164 7.75 -9.09 -17.20
C GLU A 164 6.87 -7.88 -16.85
N MET A 165 6.50 -7.77 -15.56
CA MET A 165 5.64 -6.70 -15.07
C MET A 165 6.33 -5.33 -15.05
N HIS A 166 7.65 -5.31 -14.82
CA HIS A 166 8.44 -4.08 -14.92
C HIS A 166 8.54 -3.63 -16.37
N ASP A 167 8.80 -4.56 -17.30
CA ASP A 167 8.98 -4.24 -18.72
C ASP A 167 7.65 -3.79 -19.35
N GLU A 168 6.52 -4.37 -18.95
CA GLU A 168 5.17 -3.94 -19.37
C GLU A 168 4.84 -2.51 -18.92
N HIS A 169 5.28 -2.11 -17.72
CA HIS A 169 4.85 -0.86 -17.08
C HIS A 169 5.92 0.25 -17.07
N GLY A 170 7.16 -0.06 -17.45
CA GLY A 170 8.27 0.89 -17.52
C GLY A 170 8.70 1.47 -16.16
N PRO A 171 9.47 2.58 -16.18
CA PRO A 171 9.87 3.31 -14.97
C PRO A 171 8.67 3.93 -14.23
N GLN A 172 8.73 3.94 -12.90
CA GLN A 172 7.63 4.44 -12.05
C GLN A 172 7.82 5.91 -11.62
N GLY A 173 8.64 6.65 -12.37
CA GLY A 173 8.99 8.06 -12.18
C GLY A 173 9.66 8.39 -10.85
N GLU A 174 9.72 9.68 -10.49
CA GLU A 174 10.28 10.15 -9.23
C GLU A 174 9.20 10.38 -8.16
N ILE A 175 9.52 10.06 -6.90
CA ILE A 175 8.66 10.32 -5.74
C ILE A 175 9.45 11.01 -4.64
N TRP A 176 8.91 12.13 -4.16
CA TRP A 176 9.43 12.88 -3.02
C TRP A 176 8.84 12.34 -1.71
N GLY A 177 9.71 11.88 -0.80
CA GLY A 177 9.32 11.27 0.47
C GLY A 177 9.27 9.74 0.39
N LYS A 178 8.44 9.11 1.25
CA LYS A 178 8.42 7.65 1.36
C LYS A 178 7.57 7.01 0.25
N ARG A 179 8.24 6.48 -0.79
CA ARG A 179 7.61 5.79 -1.94
C ARG A 179 6.75 4.58 -1.59
N ALA A 180 7.05 3.85 -0.54
CA ALA A 180 6.32 2.62 -0.23
C ALA A 180 6.35 2.30 1.26
N GLY A 181 5.34 1.58 1.74
CA GLY A 181 5.26 1.24 3.15
C GLY A 181 4.25 0.16 3.49
N VAL A 182 4.40 -0.33 4.71
CA VAL A 182 3.52 -1.30 5.38
C VAL A 182 3.08 -0.67 6.70
N SER A 183 1.83 -0.86 7.09
CA SER A 183 1.33 -0.37 8.38
C SER A 183 2.04 -1.05 9.55
N PRO A 184 2.14 -0.41 10.73
CA PRO A 184 2.77 -1.03 11.91
C PRO A 184 2.16 -2.38 12.28
N ALA A 185 0.83 -2.54 12.13
CA ALA A 185 0.11 -3.78 12.41
C ALA A 185 0.55 -4.98 11.56
N LEU A 186 1.17 -4.72 10.40
CA LEU A 186 1.69 -5.74 9.50
C LEU A 186 3.22 -5.72 9.41
N GLY A 187 3.88 -4.91 10.24
CA GLY A 187 5.30 -4.63 10.19
C GLY A 187 6.18 -5.77 10.67
N HIS A 188 7.50 -5.59 10.54
CA HIS A 188 8.50 -6.58 10.95
C HIS A 188 8.36 -6.97 12.43
N THR A 189 8.19 -6.01 13.32
CA THR A 189 8.09 -6.24 14.77
C THR A 189 6.92 -7.15 15.13
N VAL A 190 5.72 -6.86 14.60
CA VAL A 190 4.52 -7.67 14.87
C VAL A 190 4.66 -9.07 14.29
N ARG A 191 5.19 -9.20 13.07
CA ARG A 191 5.47 -10.52 12.46
C ARG A 191 6.45 -11.34 13.29
N ARG A 192 7.51 -10.70 13.81
CA ARG A 192 8.50 -11.36 14.67
C ARG A 192 7.87 -11.81 16.00
N ALA A 193 7.06 -10.96 16.62
CA ALA A 193 6.35 -11.28 17.85
C ALA A 193 5.37 -12.46 17.66
N ALA A 194 4.71 -12.54 16.50
CA ALA A 194 3.83 -13.64 16.13
C ALA A 194 4.57 -14.92 15.66
N ALA A 195 5.91 -14.96 15.75
CA ALA A 195 6.75 -16.03 15.21
C ALA A 195 6.44 -16.39 13.74
N PHE A 196 5.95 -15.42 12.96
CA PHE A 196 5.45 -15.65 11.61
C PHE A 196 6.56 -16.13 10.69
N ARG A 197 6.39 -17.33 10.13
CA ARG A 197 7.28 -17.90 9.12
C ARG A 197 6.63 -17.71 7.74
N PRO A 198 7.16 -16.82 6.88
CA PRO A 198 6.62 -16.65 5.54
C PRO A 198 6.69 -17.98 4.79
N ARG A 199 5.60 -18.35 4.13
CA ARG A 199 5.56 -19.57 3.31
C ARG A 199 6.64 -19.43 2.22
N ARG A 200 7.67 -20.27 2.27
CA ARG A 200 8.55 -20.47 1.12
C ARG A 200 7.67 -20.97 -0.01
N ARG A 201 7.79 -20.38 -1.21
CA ARG A 201 7.09 -20.89 -2.39
C ARG A 201 7.56 -22.34 -2.55
N ARG A 202 6.63 -23.30 -2.52
CA ARG A 202 6.91 -24.69 -2.89
C ARG A 202 7.64 -24.68 -4.23
N SER A 203 8.74 -25.41 -4.30
CA SER A 203 9.38 -25.69 -5.60
C SER A 203 8.43 -26.56 -6.42
N GLU A 204 8.54 -26.57 -7.75
CA GLU A 204 7.69 -27.40 -8.62
C GLU A 204 7.69 -28.89 -8.24
N GLY A 205 8.72 -29.37 -7.54
CA GLY A 205 8.80 -30.74 -7.02
C GLY A 205 7.79 -31.10 -5.93
N ASP A 206 7.22 -30.14 -5.19
CA ASP A 206 6.26 -30.42 -4.10
C ASP A 206 4.81 -30.58 -4.59
N ARG A 207 4.56 -30.55 -5.91
CA ARG A 207 3.23 -30.74 -6.51
C ARG A 207 2.95 -32.19 -6.94
N LEU A 208 3.95 -33.06 -6.96
CA LEU A 208 3.82 -34.46 -7.41
C LEU A 208 3.72 -35.47 -6.25
N ALA A 209 3.60 -35.00 -5.00
CA ALA A 209 3.54 -35.85 -3.82
C ALA A 209 2.25 -35.65 -3.00
N ALA A 210 1.12 -35.41 -3.68
CA ALA A 210 -0.21 -35.36 -3.06
C ALA A 210 -1.21 -36.14 -3.91
#